data_AF-A0A1U8A9W1-F1
#
_entry.id   AF-A0A1U8A9W1-F1
#
_cell.length_a   1.000
_cell.length_b   1.000
_cell.length_c   1.000
_cell.angle_alpha   90.00
_cell.angle_beta   90.00
_cell.angle_gamma   90.00
#
_symmetry.space_group_name_H-M   'P 1'
#
loop_
_entity.id
_entity.type
_entity.pdbx_description
1 polymer ?
#
loop_
_entity_poly.entity_id
_entity_poly.type
_entity_poly.pdbx_seq_one_letter_code
_entity_poly.pdbx_strand_id
1 'polypeptide(L)'
;MASSATLYLSPSTTRFSSKNYPSSLSRFPQFRQFLAIKASATLYDSKVSTADKSSIPLKTGIWQWKFNDNSVKIYYEEHNRENSEPCKNILMIPTISDVSTVEEWRSVAKDIVARNGKVNWRATIVDWPGLGYSDRPKFEYNADVMEKFLVEFMNAPDSPISYSDNELVIFGGGHAATIVLRAAKRNLVKPSAVAAVAPTWAGPLPIVFGRDSNMESRYGLLRDTLRAPAVGWMMYNVLVSNEKAIQSQYESHVYADSKNVTPGIIESRYALTKRKGARYVPAAFLTGLLDPVKSREEFLEIFAALEGKIPILVMSTANSPKRSKAEMDALKGAKGVSKFVEVPGALLPQEEFPSSVAEELYRFLQENFETQC
;
A
#
# COMPACT_ATOMS: atom_id res chain seq x y z
N MET A 1 -32.59 -7.77 -37.40
CA MET A 1 -32.34 -6.33 -37.61
C MET A 1 -31.61 -5.79 -36.40
N ALA A 2 -30.31 -5.57 -36.52
CA ALA A 2 -29.46 -5.06 -35.45
C ALA A 2 -28.49 -4.06 -36.07
N SER A 3 -28.68 -2.78 -35.76
CA SER A 3 -27.88 -1.67 -36.27
C SER A 3 -26.49 -1.70 -35.62
N SER A 4 -25.47 -1.83 -36.46
CA SER A 4 -24.07 -1.58 -36.10
C SER A 4 -23.80 -0.08 -36.10
N ALA A 5 -23.32 0.47 -34.99
CA ALA A 5 -22.85 1.85 -34.91
C ALA A 5 -21.33 1.87 -35.14
N THR A 6 -20.91 2.41 -36.29
CA THR A 6 -19.51 2.62 -36.66
C THR A 6 -19.17 4.09 -36.41
N LEU A 7 -18.23 4.38 -35.52
CA LEU A 7 -17.74 5.74 -35.27
C LEU A 7 -16.59 6.05 -36.23
N TYR A 8 -16.85 6.93 -37.19
CA TYR A 8 -15.84 7.54 -38.06
C TYR A 8 -15.26 8.79 -37.39
N LEU A 9 -13.94 8.83 -37.20
CA LEU A 9 -13.20 10.04 -36.83
C LEU A 9 -12.46 10.56 -38.06
N SER A 10 -12.92 11.69 -38.59
CA SER A 10 -12.26 12.44 -39.68
C SER A 10 -11.09 13.26 -39.13
N PRO A 11 -9.92 13.30 -39.81
CA PRO A 11 -8.82 14.16 -39.42
C PRO A 11 -8.97 15.56 -40.04
N SER A 12 -9.07 16.59 -39.20
CA SER A 12 -8.99 17.99 -39.62
C SER A 12 -7.53 18.44 -39.74
N THR A 13 -7.09 18.64 -40.97
CA THR A 13 -5.79 19.23 -41.32
C THR A 13 -5.84 20.75 -41.20
N THR A 14 -5.01 21.34 -40.33
CA THR A 14 -4.70 22.78 -40.37
C THR A 14 -3.27 22.98 -40.89
N ARG A 15 -3.19 23.65 -42.05
CA ARG A 15 -1.95 24.13 -42.66
C ARG A 15 -1.47 25.36 -41.88
N PHE A 16 -0.19 25.39 -41.49
CA PHE A 16 0.52 26.65 -41.27
C PHE A 16 1.76 26.72 -42.14
N SER A 17 1.89 27.91 -42.74
CA SER A 17 2.74 28.26 -43.87
C SER A 17 4.18 28.53 -43.45
N SER A 18 5.13 28.02 -44.23
CA SER A 18 6.56 28.28 -44.16
C SER A 18 6.92 29.61 -44.82
N LYS A 19 7.75 30.43 -44.16
CA LYS A 19 8.63 31.40 -44.84
C LYS A 19 10.03 31.34 -44.23
N ASN A 20 11.01 31.35 -45.12
CA ASN A 20 12.43 31.05 -44.89
C ASN A 20 13.29 32.33 -44.96
N TYR A 21 14.24 32.44 -44.01
CA TYR A 21 15.63 32.98 -44.09
C TYR A 21 15.89 34.49 -44.35
N PRO A 22 17.02 35.09 -43.90
CA PRO A 22 18.36 34.48 -43.82
C PRO A 22 19.20 34.65 -42.54
N SER A 23 20.31 33.91 -42.58
CA SER A 23 21.40 33.66 -41.63
C SER A 23 22.25 34.88 -41.23
N SER A 24 22.76 34.87 -39.98
CA SER A 24 24.15 35.30 -39.74
C SER A 24 24.78 34.51 -38.59
N LEU A 25 26.02 34.08 -38.82
CA LEU A 25 26.92 33.40 -37.91
C LEU A 25 27.68 34.43 -37.06
N SER A 26 27.80 34.20 -35.76
CA SER A 26 28.96 34.65 -34.98
C SER A 26 29.27 33.63 -33.88
N ARG A 27 30.55 33.24 -33.80
CA ARG A 27 31.11 32.28 -32.85
C ARG A 27 31.76 33.01 -31.66
N PHE A 28 31.80 32.27 -30.55
CA PHE A 28 32.70 32.31 -29.37
C PHE A 28 32.33 33.22 -28.18
N PRO A 29 32.73 32.87 -26.93
CA PRO A 29 33.01 31.55 -26.34
C PRO A 29 32.23 31.29 -25.01
N GLN A 30 32.26 30.02 -24.55
CA GLN A 30 31.82 29.57 -23.22
C GLN A 30 32.52 30.30 -22.07
N PHE A 31 31.81 30.63 -20.99
CA PHE A 31 32.07 30.15 -19.61
C PHE A 31 31.09 30.74 -18.56
N ARG A 32 30.80 29.92 -17.52
CA ARG A 32 30.22 30.23 -16.18
C ARG A 32 28.72 30.55 -16.15
N GLN A 33 27.90 30.11 -15.20
CA GLN A 33 28.06 29.43 -13.92
C GLN A 33 26.69 28.80 -13.59
N PHE A 34 26.65 27.57 -13.08
CA PHE A 34 25.41 26.99 -12.57
C PHE A 34 25.01 27.69 -11.26
N LEU A 35 23.91 28.45 -11.29
CA LEU A 35 23.24 28.94 -10.09
C LEU A 35 22.48 27.77 -9.45
N ALA A 36 23.07 27.19 -8.40
CA ALA A 36 22.37 26.26 -7.52
C ALA A 36 21.52 27.06 -6.52
N ILE A 37 20.22 27.14 -6.77
CA ILE A 37 19.26 27.69 -5.80
C ILE A 37 19.00 26.61 -4.74
N LYS A 38 19.63 26.74 -3.57
CA LYS A 38 19.25 26.00 -2.35
C LYS A 38 18.00 26.65 -1.79
N ALA A 39 16.85 26.03 -2.00
CA ALA A 39 15.64 26.34 -1.24
C ALA A 39 15.66 25.54 0.07
N SER A 40 15.95 26.21 1.18
CA SER A 40 15.73 25.67 2.53
C SER A 40 14.28 25.97 2.92
N ALA A 41 13.42 24.94 2.96
CA ALA A 41 12.09 25.07 3.51
C ALA A 41 12.20 24.97 5.05
N THR A 42 12.16 26.12 5.72
CA THR A 42 11.89 26.22 7.16
C THR A 42 10.43 25.89 7.39
N LEU A 43 10.16 24.76 8.06
CA LEU A 43 8.84 24.42 8.59
C LEU A 43 8.39 25.54 9.55
N TYR A 44 7.30 26.22 9.20
CA TYR A 44 6.68 27.22 10.04
C TYR A 44 5.72 26.51 11.00
N ASP A 45 6.09 26.48 12.27
CA ASP A 45 5.34 25.91 13.37
C ASP A 45 4.16 26.84 13.71
N SER A 46 2.94 26.47 13.30
CA SER A 46 1.73 27.19 13.65
C SER A 46 1.27 26.80 15.06
N LYS A 47 1.67 27.61 16.04
CA LYS A 47 1.10 27.60 17.39
C LYS A 47 -0.40 27.91 17.36
N VAL A 48 -1.22 26.90 17.66
CA VAL A 48 -2.50 27.05 18.35
C VAL A 48 -2.58 25.94 19.41
N SER A 49 -2.71 26.36 20.66
CA SER A 49 -2.69 25.53 21.87
C SER A 49 -3.95 24.68 22.00
N THR A 50 -3.79 23.39 22.29
CA THR A 50 -4.70 22.61 23.15
C THR A 50 -3.95 21.35 23.65
N ALA A 51 -3.80 21.28 24.98
CA ALA A 51 -3.54 20.12 25.86
C ALA A 51 -2.42 19.11 25.51
N ASP A 52 -1.59 18.80 26.52
CA ASP A 52 -0.51 17.80 26.55
C ASP A 52 -0.80 16.54 25.73
N LYS A 53 -0.23 16.47 24.52
CA LYS A 53 0.01 15.21 23.83
C LYS A 53 1.42 14.78 24.17
N SER A 54 1.53 13.85 25.11
CA SER A 54 2.71 13.00 25.25
C SER A 54 3.06 12.45 23.87
N SER A 55 4.11 13.00 23.24
CA SER A 55 4.52 12.60 21.90
C SER A 55 5.23 11.25 22.02
N ILE A 56 4.53 10.16 21.70
CA ILE A 56 5.17 8.85 21.53
C ILE A 56 6.33 9.02 20.54
N PRO A 57 7.58 8.73 20.92
CA PRO A 57 8.73 8.92 20.04
C PRO A 57 8.57 8.06 18.78
N LEU A 58 8.62 8.71 17.62
CA LEU A 58 8.67 8.02 16.33
C LEU A 58 10.13 7.73 15.99
N LYS A 59 10.53 6.46 16.04
CA LYS A 59 11.84 6.05 15.54
C LYS A 59 11.67 5.55 14.12
N THR A 60 12.46 6.10 13.20
CA THR A 60 12.44 5.70 11.79
C THR A 60 13.75 4.98 11.46
N GLY A 61 13.71 4.07 10.49
CA GLY A 61 14.89 3.30 10.11
C GLY A 61 14.87 2.84 8.66
N ILE A 62 16.03 2.34 8.23
CA ILE A 62 16.24 1.73 6.92
C ILE A 62 16.82 0.34 7.14
N TRP A 63 16.11 -0.69 6.70
CA TRP A 63 16.62 -2.05 6.60
C TRP A 63 17.13 -2.31 5.17
N GLN A 64 18.21 -3.06 5.03
CA GLN A 64 18.81 -3.35 3.72
C GLN A 64 18.37 -4.72 3.23
N TRP A 65 17.42 -4.73 2.31
CA TRP A 65 16.94 -5.96 1.70
C TRP A 65 17.79 -6.34 0.48
N LYS A 66 18.36 -7.54 0.47
CA LYS A 66 19.13 -8.04 -0.67
C LYS A 66 18.24 -8.87 -1.58
N PHE A 67 18.06 -8.44 -2.83
CA PHE A 67 17.25 -9.15 -3.82
C PHE A 67 17.83 -9.00 -5.23
N ASN A 68 18.04 -10.13 -5.93
CA ASN A 68 18.61 -10.18 -7.29
C ASN A 68 19.85 -9.26 -7.46
N ASP A 69 20.87 -9.44 -6.60
CA ASP A 69 22.11 -8.64 -6.57
C ASP A 69 21.93 -7.14 -6.26
N ASN A 70 20.71 -6.69 -5.95
CA ASN A 70 20.44 -5.32 -5.54
C ASN A 70 20.37 -5.23 -4.01
N SER A 71 20.88 -4.13 -3.45
CA SER A 71 20.60 -3.71 -2.08
C SER A 71 19.48 -2.68 -2.12
N VAL A 72 18.32 -3.02 -1.59
CA VAL A 72 17.11 -2.21 -1.61
C VAL A 72 16.90 -1.64 -0.21
N LYS A 73 16.89 -0.31 -0.08
CA LYS A 73 16.58 0.34 1.19
C LYS A 73 15.09 0.25 1.48
N ILE A 74 14.75 -0.38 2.58
CA ILE A 74 13.38 -0.59 3.06
C ILE A 74 13.14 0.34 4.23
N TYR A 75 12.18 1.25 4.09
CA TYR A 75 11.81 2.18 5.13
C TYR A 75 10.85 1.54 6.13
N TYR A 76 11.04 1.83 7.41
CA TYR A 76 10.14 1.40 8.48
C TYR A 76 10.06 2.44 9.61
N GLU A 77 8.95 2.38 10.35
CA GLU A 77 8.67 3.21 11.53
C GLU A 77 8.40 2.30 12.74
N GLU A 78 9.04 2.59 13.87
CA GLU A 78 8.83 1.95 15.17
C GLU A 78 8.04 2.89 16.08
N HIS A 79 6.98 2.36 16.67
CA HIS A 79 6.13 3.02 17.66
C HIS A 79 6.21 2.23 18.97
N ASN A 80 6.75 2.87 20.01
CA ASN A 80 6.86 2.29 21.34
C ASN A 80 6.68 3.37 22.40
N ARG A 81 6.15 3.00 23.56
CA ARG A 81 6.18 3.86 24.74
C ARG A 81 7.59 3.90 25.32
N GLU A 82 8.03 5.06 25.80
CA GLU A 82 9.31 5.16 26.51
C GLU A 82 9.26 4.33 27.81
N ASN A 83 10.35 3.60 28.10
CA ASN A 83 10.56 2.87 29.36
C ASN A 83 9.56 1.75 29.69
N SER A 84 8.88 1.16 28.69
CA SER A 84 8.05 -0.03 28.89
C SER A 84 8.76 -1.31 28.47
N GLU A 85 9.11 -2.16 29.43
CA GLU A 85 9.40 -3.58 29.22
C GLU A 85 8.56 -4.42 30.20
N PRO A 86 8.05 -5.60 29.80
CA PRO A 86 8.16 -6.24 28.48
C PRO A 86 7.02 -5.85 27.51
N CYS A 87 7.30 -5.86 26.19
CA CYS A 87 6.33 -5.56 25.11
C CYS A 87 6.19 -6.71 24.09
N LYS A 88 4.97 -7.05 23.67
CA LYS A 88 4.70 -7.88 22.49
C LYS A 88 4.77 -7.05 21.20
N ASN A 89 5.08 -7.69 20.08
CA ASN A 89 5.34 -6.99 18.80
C ASN A 89 4.17 -7.12 17.83
N ILE A 90 3.87 -6.02 17.14
CA ILE A 90 2.91 -5.93 16.04
C ILE A 90 3.66 -5.48 14.79
N LEU A 91 3.53 -6.23 13.70
CA LEU A 91 3.91 -5.78 12.37
C LEU A 91 2.67 -5.25 11.64
N MET A 92 2.68 -3.98 11.27
CA MET A 92 1.63 -3.35 10.48
C MET A 92 2.12 -3.17 9.05
N ILE A 93 1.34 -3.66 8.09
CA ILE A 93 1.73 -3.70 6.69
C ILE A 93 0.71 -2.88 5.89
N PRO A 94 1.12 -1.75 5.29
CA PRO A 94 0.30 -0.96 4.39
C PRO A 94 -0.33 -1.81 3.30
N THR A 95 -1.43 -1.31 2.76
CA THR A 95 -2.00 -1.87 1.53
C THR A 95 -0.99 -1.87 0.39
N ILE A 96 -1.32 -2.54 -0.70
CA ILE A 96 -0.59 -2.40 -1.95
C ILE A 96 -1.49 -1.63 -2.91
N SER A 97 -1.08 -0.40 -3.22
CA SER A 97 -1.73 0.49 -4.17
C SER A 97 -0.68 1.38 -4.85
N ASP A 98 -1.14 2.33 -5.67
CA ASP A 98 -0.25 3.22 -6.41
C ASP A 98 0.59 4.15 -5.52
N VAL A 99 0.09 4.42 -4.31
CA VAL A 99 0.59 5.45 -3.39
C VAL A 99 0.65 4.95 -1.94
N SER A 100 0.66 3.63 -1.74
CA SER A 100 0.72 3.04 -0.41
C SER A 100 2.01 3.35 0.33
N THR A 101 1.89 3.51 1.64
CA THR A 101 2.96 3.97 2.51
C THR A 101 2.65 3.69 3.98
N VAL A 102 3.66 3.68 4.85
CA VAL A 102 3.52 3.57 6.32
C VAL A 102 2.52 4.56 6.93
N GLU A 103 2.25 5.69 6.26
CA GLU A 103 1.32 6.71 6.75
C GLU A 103 -0.09 6.16 7.02
N GLU A 104 -0.51 5.14 6.25
CA GLU A 104 -1.81 4.48 6.37
C GLU A 104 -2.07 3.93 7.79
N TRP A 105 -1.02 3.59 8.53
CA TRP A 105 -1.11 2.90 9.82
C TRP A 105 -0.65 3.75 11.01
N ARG A 106 -0.05 4.93 10.78
CA ARG A 106 0.55 5.76 11.85
C ARG A 106 -0.43 6.08 12.98
N SER A 107 -1.67 6.43 12.64
CA SER A 107 -2.70 6.78 13.62
C SER A 107 -3.13 5.57 14.45
N VAL A 108 -3.33 4.42 13.80
CA VAL A 108 -3.66 3.14 14.47
C VAL A 108 -2.52 2.69 15.39
N ALA A 109 -1.27 2.74 14.91
CA ALA A 109 -0.10 2.37 15.71
C ALA A 109 0.04 3.24 16.97
N LYS A 110 -0.11 4.56 16.83
CA LYS A 110 -0.07 5.49 17.97
C LYS A 110 -1.19 5.23 18.97
N ASP A 111 -2.40 4.95 18.49
CA ASP A 111 -3.56 4.64 19.34
C ASP A 111 -3.30 3.37 20.16
N ILE A 112 -2.96 2.25 19.49
CA ILE A 112 -2.72 0.96 20.16
C ILE A 112 -1.58 1.02 21.16
N VAL A 113 -0.44 1.64 20.81
CA VAL A 113 0.74 1.75 21.69
C VAL A 113 0.49 2.69 22.88
N ALA A 114 -0.44 3.65 22.76
CA ALA A 114 -0.81 4.56 23.86
C ALA A 114 -1.74 3.91 24.89
N ARG A 115 -2.45 2.83 24.53
CA ARG A 115 -3.43 2.19 25.42
C ARG A 115 -2.73 1.48 26.58
N ASN A 116 -3.35 1.54 27.75
CA ASN A 116 -2.92 0.77 28.91
C ASN A 116 -3.67 -0.57 28.90
N GLY A 117 -2.91 -1.66 28.89
CA GLY A 117 -3.41 -3.03 28.94
C GLY A 117 -2.58 -3.90 29.88
N LYS A 118 -2.88 -5.19 29.94
CA LYS A 118 -2.02 -6.15 30.67
C LYS A 118 -0.70 -6.39 29.93
N VAL A 119 -0.73 -6.22 28.62
CA VAL A 119 0.42 -6.39 27.72
C VAL A 119 0.78 -5.03 27.14
N ASN A 120 2.05 -4.64 27.20
CA ASN A 120 2.53 -3.50 26.44
C ASN A 120 2.76 -3.90 24.98
N TRP A 121 2.43 -3.02 24.05
CA TRP A 121 2.59 -3.27 22.63
C TRP A 121 3.65 -2.35 22.02
N ARG A 122 4.47 -2.92 21.14
CA ARG A 122 5.30 -2.18 20.18
C ARG A 122 4.76 -2.45 18.78
N ALA A 123 4.66 -1.42 17.96
CA ALA A 123 4.29 -1.57 16.55
C ALA A 123 5.45 -1.18 15.63
N THR A 124 5.68 -1.98 14.60
CA THR A 124 6.55 -1.66 13.47
C THR A 124 5.70 -1.56 12.21
N ILE A 125 5.77 -0.44 11.49
CA ILE A 125 5.14 -0.24 10.19
C ILE A 125 6.23 -0.29 9.13
N VAL A 126 6.04 -1.05 8.05
CA VAL A 126 7.06 -1.22 7.00
C VAL A 126 6.52 -0.87 5.62
N ASP A 127 7.30 -0.12 4.84
CA ASP A 127 7.00 0.13 3.43
C ASP A 127 7.43 -1.05 2.55
N TRP A 128 6.57 -1.45 1.60
CA TRP A 128 6.91 -2.44 0.58
C TRP A 128 8.10 -1.97 -0.29
N PRO A 129 8.95 -2.88 -0.79
CA PRO A 129 9.90 -2.56 -1.85
C PRO A 129 9.13 -2.01 -3.06
N GLY A 130 9.52 -0.85 -3.56
CA GLY A 130 8.81 -0.20 -4.67
C GLY A 130 7.69 0.77 -4.28
N LEU A 131 7.36 0.92 -2.99
CA LEU A 131 6.31 1.82 -2.49
C LEU A 131 6.82 2.75 -1.38
N GLY A 132 5.98 3.69 -0.94
CA GLY A 132 6.27 4.63 0.15
C GLY A 132 7.64 5.33 0.06
N TYR A 133 8.38 5.30 1.15
CA TYR A 133 9.71 5.86 1.29
C TYR A 133 10.83 4.86 0.99
N SER A 134 10.51 3.59 0.75
CA SER A 134 11.45 2.57 0.28
C SER A 134 12.00 2.88 -1.13
N ASP A 135 13.10 2.20 -1.46
CA ASP A 135 13.68 2.21 -2.81
C ASP A 135 12.73 1.57 -3.82
N ARG A 136 12.78 2.05 -5.08
CA ARG A 136 11.94 1.56 -6.18
C ARG A 136 12.76 1.07 -7.38
N PRO A 137 13.52 -0.01 -7.21
CA PRO A 137 14.29 -0.61 -8.31
C PRO A 137 13.36 -1.11 -9.43
N LYS A 138 13.92 -1.26 -10.62
CA LYS A 138 13.20 -1.83 -11.78
C LYS A 138 13.17 -3.35 -11.66
N PHE A 139 12.22 -3.88 -10.88
CA PHE A 139 11.96 -5.32 -10.80
C PHE A 139 10.75 -5.74 -11.63
N GLU A 140 10.66 -7.04 -11.89
CA GLU A 140 9.43 -7.71 -12.30
C GLU A 140 8.60 -8.02 -11.04
N TYR A 141 7.99 -6.97 -10.47
CA TYR A 141 7.17 -7.12 -9.28
C TYR A 141 5.97 -8.04 -9.55
N ASN A 142 5.79 -9.03 -8.68
CA ASN A 142 4.65 -9.94 -8.65
C ASN A 142 4.38 -10.36 -7.19
N ALA A 143 3.32 -11.13 -6.96
CA ALA A 143 2.96 -11.61 -5.62
C ALA A 143 4.08 -12.43 -4.95
N ASP A 144 4.86 -13.22 -5.70
CA ASP A 144 5.98 -14.01 -5.16
C ASP A 144 7.13 -13.12 -4.67
N VAL A 145 7.43 -12.03 -5.39
CA VAL A 145 8.45 -11.05 -4.97
C VAL A 145 8.03 -10.36 -3.67
N MET A 146 6.76 -9.97 -3.55
CA MET A 146 6.23 -9.34 -2.34
C MET A 146 6.18 -10.33 -1.17
N GLU A 147 5.76 -11.57 -1.40
CA GLU A 147 5.78 -12.65 -0.40
C GLU A 147 7.22 -12.92 0.08
N LYS A 148 8.18 -13.01 -0.84
CA LYS A 148 9.60 -13.23 -0.49
C LYS A 148 10.15 -12.09 0.36
N PHE A 149 9.85 -10.84 0.01
CA PHE A 149 10.23 -9.69 0.83
C PHE A 149 9.67 -9.83 2.26
N LEU A 150 8.38 -10.12 2.40
CA LEU A 150 7.74 -10.29 3.70
C LEU A 150 8.42 -11.40 4.52
N VAL A 151 8.64 -12.56 3.91
CA VAL A 151 9.29 -13.72 4.55
C VAL A 151 10.70 -13.37 5.01
N GLU A 152 11.47 -12.67 4.19
CA GLU A 152 12.84 -12.28 4.54
C GLU A 152 12.86 -11.16 5.59
N PHE A 153 11.95 -10.19 5.50
CA PHE A 153 11.79 -9.16 6.53
C PHE A 153 11.44 -9.78 7.89
N MET A 154 10.63 -10.84 7.94
CA MET A 154 10.25 -11.50 9.20
C MET A 154 11.34 -12.40 9.77
N ASN A 155 12.16 -13.04 8.93
CA ASN A 155 13.09 -14.08 9.36
C ASN A 155 14.56 -13.63 9.40
N ALA A 156 14.90 -12.47 8.81
CA ALA A 156 16.29 -12.01 8.78
C ALA A 156 16.76 -11.59 10.19
N PRO A 157 17.96 -11.99 10.62
CA PRO A 157 18.48 -11.70 11.96
C PRO A 157 18.74 -10.21 12.19
N ASP A 158 18.99 -9.45 11.12
CA ASP A 158 19.22 -8.00 11.15
C ASP A 158 17.95 -7.17 10.87
N SER A 159 16.79 -7.84 10.74
CA SER A 159 15.50 -7.17 10.61
C SER A 159 15.14 -6.39 11.88
N PRO A 160 14.44 -5.24 11.78
CA PRO A 160 13.95 -4.52 12.95
C PRO A 160 12.98 -5.31 13.84
N ILE A 161 12.42 -6.42 13.32
CA ILE A 161 11.50 -7.29 14.07
C ILE A 161 12.13 -8.62 14.53
N SER A 162 13.46 -8.80 14.41
CA SER A 162 14.12 -10.07 14.75
C SER A 162 14.08 -10.45 16.23
N TYR A 163 13.83 -9.49 17.13
CA TYR A 163 13.74 -9.70 18.58
C TYR A 163 12.35 -10.21 19.04
N SER A 164 11.41 -10.46 18.14
CA SER A 164 10.14 -11.06 18.52
C SER A 164 10.34 -12.57 18.70
N ASP A 165 10.36 -13.07 19.94
CA ASP A 165 10.52 -14.49 20.33
C ASP A 165 9.34 -15.38 19.87
N ASN A 166 9.01 -15.36 18.56
CA ASN A 166 7.85 -15.99 17.92
C ASN A 166 6.47 -15.48 18.36
N GLU A 167 6.41 -14.37 19.11
CA GLU A 167 5.16 -13.70 19.52
C GLU A 167 4.82 -12.48 18.65
N LEU A 168 4.84 -12.64 17.32
CA LEU A 168 4.57 -11.55 16.37
C LEU A 168 3.12 -11.58 15.88
N VAL A 169 2.38 -10.51 16.15
CA VAL A 169 1.05 -10.28 15.58
C VAL A 169 1.20 -9.48 14.29
N ILE A 170 0.42 -9.80 13.24
CA ILE A 170 0.48 -9.07 11.96
C ILE A 170 -0.87 -8.45 11.64
N PHE A 171 -0.87 -7.15 11.34
CA PHE A 171 -2.01 -6.43 10.79
C PHE A 171 -1.71 -6.02 9.35
N GLY A 172 -2.48 -6.54 8.40
CA GLY A 172 -2.31 -6.24 6.97
C GLY A 172 -3.54 -5.55 6.40
N GLY A 173 -3.34 -4.54 5.55
CA GLY A 173 -4.40 -3.92 4.78
C GLY A 173 -4.52 -4.52 3.37
N GLY A 174 -5.73 -4.72 2.84
CA GLY A 174 -5.91 -5.05 1.42
C GLY A 174 -5.16 -6.31 0.99
N HIS A 175 -4.41 -6.24 -0.12
CA HIS A 175 -3.58 -7.34 -0.62
C HIS A 175 -2.49 -7.80 0.35
N ALA A 176 -2.02 -6.93 1.24
CA ALA A 176 -1.00 -7.27 2.23
C ALA A 176 -1.47 -8.39 3.16
N ALA A 177 -2.71 -8.30 3.64
CA ALA A 177 -3.30 -9.34 4.49
C ALA A 177 -3.31 -10.71 3.78
N THR A 178 -3.71 -10.72 2.51
CA THR A 178 -3.80 -11.95 1.73
C THR A 178 -2.42 -12.54 1.44
N ILE A 179 -1.40 -11.71 1.19
CA ILE A 179 0.00 -12.16 1.04
C ILE A 179 0.53 -12.76 2.34
N VAL A 180 0.27 -12.13 3.49
CA VAL A 180 0.64 -12.66 4.81
C VAL A 180 0.03 -14.04 5.04
N LEU A 181 -1.27 -14.18 4.80
CA LEU A 181 -1.98 -15.44 5.01
C LEU A 181 -1.53 -16.51 4.01
N ARG A 182 -1.19 -16.13 2.77
CA ARG A 182 -0.60 -17.04 1.78
C ARG A 182 0.76 -17.57 2.24
N ALA A 183 1.62 -16.70 2.77
CA ALA A 183 2.92 -17.08 3.33
C ALA A 183 2.76 -18.00 4.54
N ALA A 184 1.78 -17.71 5.41
CA ALA A 184 1.45 -18.53 6.57
C ALA A 184 0.92 -19.91 6.17
N LYS A 185 0.01 -20.00 5.19
CA LYS A 185 -0.49 -21.28 4.61
C LYS A 185 0.67 -22.14 4.10
N ARG A 186 1.69 -21.51 3.53
CA ARG A 186 2.91 -22.18 3.02
C ARG A 186 3.96 -22.46 4.10
N ASN A 187 3.66 -22.18 5.37
CA ASN A 187 4.59 -22.30 6.51
C ASN A 187 5.90 -21.51 6.35
N LEU A 188 5.90 -20.45 5.55
CA LEU A 188 7.07 -19.58 5.37
C LEU A 188 7.20 -18.54 6.48
N VAL A 189 6.09 -18.25 7.16
CA VAL A 189 5.99 -17.37 8.33
C VAL A 189 5.05 -17.99 9.36
N LYS A 190 5.22 -17.65 10.64
CA LYS A 190 4.42 -18.19 11.76
C LYS A 190 3.97 -17.07 12.71
N PRO A 191 3.07 -16.16 12.27
CA PRO A 191 2.52 -15.16 13.16
C PRO A 191 1.68 -15.80 14.27
N SER A 192 1.62 -15.18 15.44
CA SER A 192 0.79 -15.64 16.55
C SER A 192 -0.69 -15.33 16.35
N ALA A 193 -0.99 -14.27 15.58
CA ALA A 193 -2.33 -13.89 15.13
C ALA A 193 -2.23 -12.96 13.91
N VAL A 194 -3.29 -12.92 13.10
CA VAL A 194 -3.37 -12.02 11.94
C VAL A 194 -4.68 -11.23 11.97
N ALA A 195 -4.61 -9.92 11.74
CA ALA A 195 -5.78 -9.12 11.39
C ALA A 195 -5.70 -8.70 9.91
N ALA A 196 -6.71 -9.09 9.16
CA ALA A 196 -6.92 -8.76 7.77
C ALA A 196 -7.91 -7.59 7.68
N VAL A 197 -7.41 -6.39 7.43
CA VAL A 197 -8.20 -5.16 7.36
C VAL A 197 -8.53 -4.82 5.91
N ALA A 198 -9.81 -4.76 5.59
CA ALA A 198 -10.32 -4.60 4.22
C ALA A 198 -9.61 -5.54 3.22
N PRO A 199 -9.52 -6.86 3.48
CA PRO A 199 -8.67 -7.74 2.68
C PRO A 199 -9.14 -7.82 1.23
N THR A 200 -8.18 -7.72 0.31
CA THR A 200 -8.39 -7.81 -1.13
C THR A 200 -7.40 -8.78 -1.75
N TRP A 201 -7.70 -9.28 -2.93
CA TRP A 201 -6.83 -10.23 -3.63
C TRP A 201 -6.72 -10.02 -5.13
N ALA A 202 -7.60 -9.24 -5.74
CA ALA A 202 -7.60 -8.94 -7.17
C ALA A 202 -7.31 -7.45 -7.41
N GLY A 203 -6.39 -7.19 -8.34
CA GLY A 203 -6.05 -5.84 -8.78
C GLY A 203 -7.19 -5.20 -9.57
N PRO A 204 -7.10 -3.87 -9.83
CA PRO A 204 -8.20 -3.11 -10.43
C PRO A 204 -8.69 -3.64 -11.78
N LEU A 205 -7.80 -4.08 -12.69
CA LEU A 205 -8.25 -4.61 -13.99
C LEU A 205 -8.84 -6.02 -13.86
N PRO A 206 -8.16 -7.00 -13.21
CA PRO A 206 -8.73 -8.34 -13.03
C PRO A 206 -10.08 -8.35 -12.30
N ILE A 207 -10.25 -7.52 -11.25
CA ILE A 207 -11.52 -7.50 -10.49
C ILE A 207 -12.67 -6.95 -11.34
N VAL A 208 -12.40 -6.00 -12.25
CA VAL A 208 -13.44 -5.35 -13.07
C VAL A 208 -13.76 -6.14 -14.33
N PHE A 209 -12.73 -6.64 -15.01
CA PHE A 209 -12.82 -7.20 -16.36
C PHE A 209 -12.60 -8.72 -16.42
N GLY A 210 -12.24 -9.37 -15.31
CA GLY A 210 -12.01 -10.81 -15.25
C GLY A 210 -10.60 -11.22 -15.70
N ARG A 211 -10.40 -12.52 -15.91
CA ARG A 211 -9.09 -13.13 -16.16
C ARG A 211 -9.08 -14.14 -17.32
N ASP A 212 -9.91 -13.93 -18.33
CA ASP A 212 -9.81 -14.76 -19.54
C ASP A 212 -8.46 -14.52 -20.24
N SER A 213 -8.03 -15.49 -21.07
CA SER A 213 -6.72 -15.46 -21.71
C SER A 213 -6.48 -14.23 -22.60
N ASN A 214 -7.54 -13.68 -23.19
CA ASN A 214 -7.46 -12.47 -24.01
C ASN A 214 -7.29 -11.23 -23.12
N MET A 215 -7.97 -11.16 -21.98
CA MET A 215 -7.75 -10.10 -20.99
C MET A 215 -6.33 -10.13 -20.41
N GLU A 216 -5.84 -11.30 -19.98
CA GLU A 216 -4.49 -11.46 -19.45
C GLU A 216 -3.40 -11.01 -20.44
N SER A 217 -3.59 -11.30 -21.73
CA SER A 217 -2.69 -10.82 -22.78
C SER A 217 -2.68 -9.29 -22.89
N ARG A 218 -3.84 -8.64 -22.75
CA ARG A 218 -3.97 -7.17 -22.76
C ARG A 218 -3.33 -6.56 -21.51
N TYR A 219 -3.44 -7.22 -20.36
CA TYR A 219 -2.81 -6.79 -19.12
C TYR A 219 -1.28 -6.82 -19.25
N GLY A 220 -0.73 -7.88 -19.87
CA GLY A 220 0.69 -7.96 -20.21
C GLY A 220 1.16 -6.80 -21.08
N LEU A 221 0.46 -6.53 -22.19
CA LEU A 221 0.80 -5.42 -23.09
C LEU A 221 0.75 -4.05 -22.41
N LEU A 222 -0.29 -3.80 -21.60
CA LEU A 222 -0.43 -2.57 -20.83
C LEU A 222 0.71 -2.41 -19.83
N ARG A 223 1.04 -3.48 -19.09
CA ARG A 223 2.13 -3.50 -18.12
C ARG A 223 3.46 -3.18 -18.79
N ASP A 224 3.77 -3.81 -19.92
CA ASP A 224 5.02 -3.56 -20.65
C ASP A 224 5.08 -2.12 -21.16
N THR A 225 3.96 -1.58 -21.61
CA THR A 225 3.83 -0.17 -22.03
C THR A 225 4.13 0.78 -20.87
N LEU A 226 3.52 0.57 -19.69
CA LEU A 226 3.77 1.38 -18.48
C LEU A 226 5.23 1.27 -18.00
N ARG A 227 5.87 0.13 -18.21
CA ARG A 227 7.27 -0.11 -17.82
C ARG A 227 8.27 0.53 -18.80
N ALA A 228 7.89 0.72 -20.06
CA ALA A 228 8.75 1.26 -21.11
C ALA A 228 9.33 2.64 -20.76
N PRO A 229 10.61 2.91 -21.08
CA PRO A 229 11.17 4.25 -20.99
C PRO A 229 10.40 5.25 -21.85
N ALA A 230 10.39 6.53 -21.44
CA ALA A 230 9.66 7.62 -22.10
C ALA A 230 8.14 7.43 -22.20
N VAL A 231 7.64 6.58 -23.10
CA VAL A 231 6.19 6.37 -23.35
C VAL A 231 5.47 5.91 -22.09
N GLY A 232 6.03 4.93 -21.37
CA GLY A 232 5.47 4.46 -20.11
C GLY A 232 5.47 5.53 -19.01
N TRP A 233 6.49 6.39 -19.00
CA TRP A 233 6.54 7.51 -18.05
C TRP A 233 5.51 8.60 -18.37
N MET A 234 5.30 8.91 -19.66
CA MET A 234 4.25 9.84 -20.09
C MET A 234 2.86 9.31 -19.72
N MET A 235 2.58 8.03 -20.02
CA MET A 235 1.31 7.39 -19.69
C MET A 235 1.07 7.32 -18.18
N TYR A 236 2.08 6.94 -17.40
CA TYR A 236 2.01 6.95 -15.93
C TYR A 236 1.73 8.35 -15.38
N ASN A 237 2.35 9.40 -15.94
CA ASN A 237 2.11 10.77 -15.51
C ASN A 237 0.67 11.23 -15.75
N VAL A 238 0.08 10.81 -16.87
CA VAL A 238 -1.31 11.19 -17.20
C VAL A 238 -2.31 10.42 -16.35
N LEU A 239 -2.10 9.11 -16.18
CA LEU A 239 -3.09 8.21 -15.57
C LEU A 239 -2.96 8.08 -14.05
N VAL A 240 -1.74 8.19 -13.51
CA VAL A 240 -1.46 7.90 -12.10
C VAL A 240 -0.84 9.10 -11.38
N SER A 241 0.22 9.71 -11.93
CA SER A 241 0.90 10.86 -11.30
C SER A 241 0.21 12.19 -11.61
N ASN A 242 -1.05 12.29 -11.19
CA ASN A 242 -1.93 13.46 -11.37
C ASN A 242 -2.77 13.66 -10.10
N GLU A 243 -2.65 14.81 -9.44
CA GLU A 243 -3.38 15.13 -8.21
C GLU A 243 -4.90 14.94 -8.35
N LYS A 244 -5.48 15.33 -9.49
CA LYS A 244 -6.92 15.16 -9.73
C LYS A 244 -7.31 13.70 -9.90
N ALA A 245 -6.44 12.88 -10.49
CA ALA A 245 -6.67 11.45 -10.61
C ALA A 245 -6.62 10.79 -9.23
N ILE A 246 -5.61 11.12 -8.42
CA ILE A 246 -5.48 10.65 -7.03
C ILE A 246 -6.69 11.06 -6.20
N GLN A 247 -7.08 12.34 -6.26
CA GLN A 247 -8.26 12.85 -5.58
C GLN A 247 -9.53 12.12 -5.99
N SER A 248 -9.74 11.94 -7.30
CA SER A 248 -10.91 11.23 -7.82
C SER A 248 -10.95 9.77 -7.36
N GLN A 249 -9.81 9.07 -7.30
CA GLN A 249 -9.77 7.72 -6.75
C GLN A 249 -10.13 7.72 -5.27
N TYR A 250 -9.55 8.65 -4.50
CA TYR A 250 -9.80 8.76 -3.06
C TYR A 250 -11.26 9.04 -2.73
N GLU A 251 -11.89 9.99 -3.44
CA GLU A 251 -13.29 10.38 -3.25
C GLU A 251 -14.30 9.32 -3.74
N SER A 252 -13.89 8.39 -4.61
CA SER A 252 -14.82 7.44 -5.24
C SER A 252 -14.79 6.03 -4.67
N HIS A 253 -13.64 5.55 -4.20
CA HIS A 253 -13.52 4.15 -3.74
C HIS A 253 -12.47 3.89 -2.67
N VAL A 254 -11.47 4.75 -2.47
CA VAL A 254 -10.47 4.53 -1.43
C VAL A 254 -11.03 4.90 -0.06
N TYR A 255 -11.64 6.08 0.05
CA TYR A 255 -12.34 6.56 1.23
C TYR A 255 -13.86 6.45 1.07
N ALA A 256 -14.56 6.33 2.19
CA ALA A 256 -16.01 6.34 2.24
C ALA A 256 -16.59 7.75 2.22
N ASP A 257 -15.96 8.69 2.92
CA ASP A 257 -16.38 10.09 2.98
C ASP A 257 -15.37 10.98 2.23
N SER A 258 -15.83 11.59 1.13
CA SER A 258 -15.03 12.51 0.33
C SER A 258 -14.53 13.72 1.14
N LYS A 259 -15.19 14.08 2.25
CA LYS A 259 -14.76 15.18 3.14
C LYS A 259 -13.47 14.86 3.89
N ASN A 260 -13.15 13.57 4.05
CA ASN A 260 -11.89 13.14 4.66
C ASN A 260 -10.71 13.23 3.68
N VAL A 261 -10.97 13.45 2.38
CA VAL A 261 -9.93 13.63 1.36
C VAL A 261 -9.38 15.06 1.43
N THR A 262 -8.36 15.25 2.27
CA THR A 262 -7.75 16.56 2.48
C THR A 262 -6.68 16.90 1.44
N PRO A 263 -6.38 18.19 1.21
CA PRO A 263 -5.25 18.58 0.35
C PRO A 263 -3.91 17.97 0.79
N GLY A 264 -3.68 17.82 2.10
CA GLY A 264 -2.44 17.22 2.62
C GLY A 264 -2.31 15.72 2.27
N ILE A 265 -3.42 14.98 2.24
CA ILE A 265 -3.42 13.59 1.75
C ILE A 265 -3.05 13.59 0.27
N ILE A 266 -3.69 14.42 -0.55
CA ILE A 266 -3.41 14.48 -1.99
C ILE A 266 -1.96 14.87 -2.27
N GLU A 267 -1.42 15.87 -1.57
CA GLU A 267 -0.03 16.30 -1.70
C GLU A 267 0.94 15.17 -1.34
N SER A 268 0.71 14.49 -0.20
CA SER A 268 1.55 13.36 0.22
C SER A 268 1.54 12.22 -0.80
N ARG A 269 0.35 11.80 -1.25
CA ARG A 269 0.20 10.72 -2.26
C ARG A 269 0.79 11.12 -3.60
N TYR A 270 0.60 12.37 -4.03
CA TYR A 270 1.19 12.88 -5.26
C TYR A 270 2.71 12.89 -5.21
N ALA A 271 3.32 13.30 -4.09
CA ALA A 271 4.77 13.26 -3.91
C ALA A 271 5.34 11.84 -4.07
N LEU A 272 4.62 10.79 -3.63
CA LEU A 272 5.03 9.40 -3.82
C LEU A 272 5.10 9.02 -5.30
N THR A 273 4.14 9.47 -6.11
CA THR A 273 4.12 9.20 -7.56
C THR A 273 5.28 9.85 -8.33
N LYS A 274 5.91 10.90 -7.78
CA LYS A 274 7.04 11.59 -8.42
C LYS A 274 8.40 10.95 -8.15
N ARG A 275 8.48 10.04 -7.19
CA ARG A 275 9.74 9.38 -6.83
C ARG A 275 10.24 8.51 -8.00
N LYS A 276 11.56 8.45 -8.18
CA LYS A 276 12.19 7.62 -9.23
C LYS A 276 11.73 6.17 -9.08
N GLY A 277 11.26 5.57 -10.18
CA GLY A 277 10.79 4.18 -10.20
C GLY A 277 9.34 3.97 -9.72
N ALA A 278 8.60 5.03 -9.38
CA ALA A 278 7.23 4.95 -8.85
C ALA A 278 6.24 4.17 -9.69
N ARG A 279 6.49 3.95 -10.99
CA ARG A 279 5.55 3.27 -11.89
C ARG A 279 5.56 1.74 -11.86
N TYR A 280 6.61 1.11 -11.32
CA TYR A 280 6.80 -0.33 -11.52
C TYR A 280 5.85 -1.21 -10.69
N VAL A 281 5.67 -0.90 -9.40
CA VAL A 281 4.68 -1.58 -8.55
C VAL A 281 3.24 -1.25 -8.98
N PRO A 282 2.85 0.02 -9.22
CA PRO A 282 1.54 0.36 -9.75
C PRO A 282 1.17 -0.40 -11.03
N ALA A 283 2.11 -0.51 -11.98
CA ALA A 283 1.87 -1.25 -13.22
C ALA A 283 1.58 -2.74 -12.94
N ALA A 284 2.29 -3.36 -11.99
CA ALA A 284 2.05 -4.74 -11.57
C ALA A 284 0.73 -4.90 -10.79
N PHE A 285 0.41 -3.95 -9.92
CA PHE A 285 -0.84 -3.92 -9.15
C PHE A 285 -2.06 -3.81 -10.07
N LEU A 286 -2.06 -2.78 -10.94
CA LEU A 286 -3.14 -2.50 -11.88
C LEU A 286 -3.52 -3.72 -12.73
N THR A 287 -2.51 -4.47 -13.15
CA THR A 287 -2.61 -5.57 -14.12
C THR A 287 -2.70 -6.95 -13.46
N GLY A 288 -2.77 -7.02 -12.14
CA GLY A 288 -3.01 -8.26 -11.40
C GLY A 288 -1.78 -9.12 -11.12
N LEU A 289 -0.57 -8.66 -11.41
CA LEU A 289 0.64 -9.44 -11.09
C LEU A 289 0.90 -9.55 -9.59
N LEU A 290 0.41 -8.60 -8.80
CA LEU A 290 0.52 -8.62 -7.34
C LEU A 290 -0.60 -9.44 -6.68
N ASP A 291 -1.50 -10.03 -7.46
CA ASP A 291 -2.62 -10.76 -6.94
C ASP A 291 -2.16 -12.11 -6.36
N PRO A 292 -2.34 -12.35 -5.06
CA PRO A 292 -1.81 -13.54 -4.40
C PRO A 292 -2.52 -14.83 -4.82
N VAL A 293 -3.74 -14.72 -5.35
CA VAL A 293 -4.62 -15.84 -5.76
C VAL A 293 -5.38 -15.55 -7.05
N LYS A 294 -5.87 -16.62 -7.68
CA LYS A 294 -6.52 -16.57 -8.99
C LYS A 294 -8.04 -16.51 -8.96
N SER A 295 -8.66 -16.89 -7.85
CA SER A 295 -10.12 -16.88 -7.68
C SER A 295 -10.55 -16.69 -6.24
N ARG A 296 -11.86 -16.49 -6.03
CA ARG A 296 -12.45 -16.43 -4.70
C ARG A 296 -12.29 -17.76 -3.95
N GLU A 297 -12.37 -18.89 -4.64
CA GLU A 297 -12.20 -20.21 -4.04
C GLU A 297 -10.79 -20.36 -3.45
N GLU A 298 -9.75 -20.00 -4.22
CA GLU A 298 -8.38 -19.98 -3.73
C GLU A 298 -8.19 -18.99 -2.56
N PHE A 299 -8.87 -17.84 -2.63
CA PHE A 299 -8.87 -16.86 -1.54
C PHE A 299 -9.46 -17.44 -0.24
N LEU A 300 -10.62 -18.08 -0.30
CA LEU A 300 -11.24 -18.75 0.85
C LEU A 300 -10.40 -19.93 1.36
N GLU A 301 -9.76 -20.67 0.45
CA GLU A 301 -8.90 -21.80 0.80
C GLU A 301 -7.67 -21.37 1.61
N ILE A 302 -7.19 -20.13 1.45
CA ILE A 302 -6.11 -19.59 2.29
C ILE A 302 -6.53 -19.59 3.76
N PHE A 303 -7.70 -19.04 4.08
CA PHE A 303 -8.22 -18.97 5.45
C PHE A 303 -8.52 -20.37 5.99
N ALA A 304 -9.19 -21.20 5.19
CA ALA A 304 -9.54 -22.56 5.61
C ALA A 304 -8.29 -23.40 5.97
N ALA A 305 -7.16 -23.23 5.27
CA ALA A 305 -5.93 -23.95 5.57
C ALA A 305 -5.28 -23.58 6.92
N LEU A 306 -5.69 -22.45 7.50
CA LEU A 306 -5.19 -21.90 8.76
C LEU A 306 -6.18 -22.09 9.93
N GLU A 307 -7.30 -22.76 9.68
CA GLU A 307 -8.29 -23.10 10.70
C GLU A 307 -7.68 -23.82 11.89
N GLY A 308 -7.92 -23.30 13.09
CA GLY A 308 -7.39 -23.83 14.35
C GLY A 308 -5.88 -23.66 14.55
N LYS A 309 -5.15 -23.07 13.59
CA LYS A 309 -3.70 -22.89 13.68
C LYS A 309 -3.31 -21.53 14.24
N ILE A 310 -3.96 -20.47 13.76
CA ILE A 310 -3.74 -19.09 14.19
C ILE A 310 -5.08 -18.34 14.28
N PRO A 311 -5.28 -17.45 15.25
CA PRO A 311 -6.43 -16.55 15.27
C PRO A 311 -6.38 -15.57 14.09
N ILE A 312 -7.49 -15.45 13.36
CA ILE A 312 -7.62 -14.52 12.23
C ILE A 312 -8.84 -13.63 12.43
N LEU A 313 -8.61 -12.32 12.52
CA LEU A 313 -9.63 -11.29 12.44
C LEU A 313 -9.78 -10.82 10.99
N VAL A 314 -11.01 -10.75 10.49
CA VAL A 314 -11.35 -10.07 9.23
C VAL A 314 -12.19 -8.84 9.53
N MET A 315 -11.72 -7.68 9.08
CA MET A 315 -12.51 -6.45 9.08
C MET A 315 -12.99 -6.15 7.66
N SER A 316 -14.28 -6.38 7.41
CA SER A 316 -14.93 -5.81 6.23
C SER A 316 -15.27 -4.34 6.49
N THR A 317 -15.50 -3.58 5.42
CA THR A 317 -15.90 -2.18 5.51
C THR A 317 -17.28 -1.92 4.93
N ALA A 318 -18.04 -1.00 5.53
CA ALA A 318 -19.43 -0.70 5.14
C ALA A 318 -19.57 -0.11 3.71
N ASN A 319 -18.61 0.72 3.26
CA ASN A 319 -18.73 1.49 2.03
C ASN A 319 -17.69 1.11 0.96
N SER A 320 -17.12 -0.10 1.05
CA SER A 320 -16.23 -0.62 0.00
C SER A 320 -16.95 -0.75 -1.36
N PRO A 321 -16.25 -0.60 -2.49
CA PRO A 321 -16.81 -0.87 -3.81
C PRO A 321 -17.43 -2.26 -3.90
N LYS A 322 -18.58 -2.37 -4.59
CA LYS A 322 -19.41 -3.59 -4.64
C LYS A 322 -18.62 -4.89 -4.88
N ARG A 323 -17.63 -4.88 -5.78
CA ARG A 323 -16.84 -6.08 -6.10
C ARG A 323 -15.91 -6.45 -4.95
N SER A 324 -15.11 -5.51 -4.44
CA SER A 324 -14.23 -5.74 -3.29
C SER A 324 -15.03 -6.12 -2.04
N LYS A 325 -16.17 -5.47 -1.81
CA LYS A 325 -17.11 -5.79 -0.73
C LYS A 325 -17.61 -7.22 -0.84
N ALA A 326 -17.95 -7.69 -2.04
CA ALA A 326 -18.37 -9.09 -2.24
C ALA A 326 -17.26 -10.11 -1.92
N GLU A 327 -15.99 -9.78 -2.14
CA GLU A 327 -14.87 -10.64 -1.73
C GLU A 327 -14.69 -10.65 -0.21
N MET A 328 -14.82 -9.49 0.45
CA MET A 328 -14.77 -9.40 1.92
C MET A 328 -15.95 -10.15 2.56
N ASP A 329 -17.16 -9.96 2.06
CA ASP A 329 -18.37 -10.59 2.59
C ASP A 329 -18.36 -12.11 2.44
N ALA A 330 -17.65 -12.65 1.44
CA ALA A 330 -17.46 -14.09 1.29
C ALA A 330 -16.70 -14.73 2.47
N LEU A 331 -15.94 -13.93 3.24
CA LEU A 331 -15.25 -14.39 4.46
C LEU A 331 -16.16 -14.45 5.69
N LYS A 332 -17.38 -13.90 5.62
CA LYS A 332 -18.32 -13.92 6.75
C LYS A 332 -18.77 -15.36 7.04
N GLY A 333 -18.30 -15.93 8.15
CA GLY A 333 -18.56 -17.32 8.52
C GLY A 333 -17.73 -18.35 7.75
N ALA A 334 -16.69 -17.91 7.02
CA ALA A 334 -15.79 -18.82 6.33
C ALA A 334 -14.87 -19.56 7.32
N LYS A 335 -14.45 -20.78 6.95
CA LYS A 335 -13.50 -21.58 7.73
C LYS A 335 -12.19 -20.84 7.97
N GLY A 336 -11.65 -20.97 9.18
CA GLY A 336 -10.43 -20.32 9.62
C GLY A 336 -10.53 -18.82 9.93
N VAL A 337 -11.65 -18.17 9.65
CA VAL A 337 -11.91 -16.80 10.14
C VAL A 337 -12.40 -16.89 11.59
N SER A 338 -11.55 -16.51 12.54
CA SER A 338 -11.88 -16.56 13.97
C SER A 338 -12.89 -15.50 14.38
N LYS A 339 -12.78 -14.30 13.79
CA LYS A 339 -13.69 -13.19 14.05
C LYS A 339 -13.90 -12.39 12.77
N PHE A 340 -15.15 -12.04 12.49
CA PHE A 340 -15.52 -11.18 11.37
C PHE A 340 -16.28 -9.97 11.92
N VAL A 341 -15.80 -8.77 11.60
CA VAL A 341 -16.45 -7.51 11.99
C VAL A 341 -16.61 -6.61 10.77
N GLU A 342 -17.55 -5.67 10.86
CA GLU A 342 -17.71 -4.60 9.89
C GLU A 342 -17.38 -3.25 10.55
N VAL A 343 -16.53 -2.45 9.89
CA VAL A 343 -16.09 -1.13 10.36
C VAL A 343 -16.49 -0.04 9.35
N PRO A 344 -16.58 1.24 9.76
CA PRO A 344 -16.73 2.35 8.81
C PRO A 344 -15.53 2.43 7.86
N GLY A 345 -15.75 2.95 6.66
CA GLY A 345 -14.70 3.11 5.64
C GLY A 345 -14.98 2.38 4.33
N ALA A 346 -14.02 2.52 3.41
CA ALA A 346 -13.99 1.82 2.13
C ALA A 346 -12.72 0.94 2.03
N LEU A 347 -11.73 1.27 1.20
CA LEU A 347 -10.55 0.42 1.01
C LEU A 347 -9.39 0.74 1.96
N LEU A 348 -9.38 1.93 2.59
CA LEU A 348 -8.38 2.32 3.62
C LEU A 348 -9.04 2.72 4.96
N PRO A 349 -9.83 1.84 5.60
CA PRO A 349 -10.48 2.18 6.88
C PRO A 349 -9.44 2.51 7.98
N GLN A 350 -8.24 1.93 7.92
CA GLN A 350 -7.15 2.21 8.87
C GLN A 350 -6.60 3.64 8.75
N GLU A 351 -6.71 4.25 7.57
CA GLU A 351 -6.26 5.62 7.31
C GLU A 351 -7.39 6.62 7.57
N GLU A 352 -8.61 6.29 7.14
CA GLU A 352 -9.77 7.16 7.20
C GLU A 352 -10.46 7.15 8.58
N PHE A 353 -10.64 5.97 9.17
CA PHE A 353 -11.30 5.76 10.47
C PHE A 353 -10.37 5.07 11.48
N PRO A 354 -9.17 5.63 11.75
CA PRO A 354 -8.13 4.95 12.52
C PRO A 354 -8.57 4.56 13.92
N SER A 355 -9.39 5.36 14.60
CA SER A 355 -9.87 5.04 15.96
C SER A 355 -10.82 3.84 15.98
N SER A 356 -11.71 3.71 14.99
CA SER A 356 -12.61 2.55 14.88
C SER A 356 -11.84 1.27 14.58
N VAL A 357 -10.84 1.36 13.70
CA VAL A 357 -9.96 0.22 13.38
C VAL A 357 -9.09 -0.14 14.59
N ALA A 358 -8.48 0.84 15.26
CA ALA A 358 -7.66 0.61 16.45
C ALA A 358 -8.45 -0.04 17.59
N GLU A 359 -9.72 0.36 17.79
CA GLU A 359 -10.60 -0.23 18.81
C GLU A 359 -10.82 -1.73 18.57
N GLU A 360 -11.20 -2.13 17.34
CA GLU A 360 -11.45 -3.54 17.03
C GLU A 360 -10.16 -4.37 17.02
N LEU A 361 -9.04 -3.80 16.54
CA LEU A 361 -7.73 -4.45 16.62
C LEU A 361 -7.30 -4.64 18.07
N TYR A 362 -7.46 -3.63 18.92
CA TYR A 362 -7.10 -3.71 20.33
C TYR A 362 -7.95 -4.76 21.04
N ARG A 363 -9.27 -4.77 20.82
CA ARG A 363 -10.15 -5.81 21.40
C ARG A 363 -9.70 -7.22 20.99
N PHE A 364 -9.32 -7.41 19.73
CA PHE A 364 -8.77 -8.68 19.26
C PHE A 364 -7.46 -9.06 19.95
N LEU A 365 -6.57 -8.10 20.20
CA LEU A 365 -5.36 -8.33 21.01
C LEU A 365 -5.71 -8.77 22.43
N GLN A 366 -6.67 -8.12 23.09
CA GLN A 366 -7.10 -8.47 24.45
C GLN A 366 -7.70 -9.88 24.53
N GLU A 367 -8.56 -10.23 23.57
CA GLU A 367 -9.21 -11.55 23.48
C GLU A 367 -8.21 -12.70 23.28
N ASN A 368 -7.05 -12.46 22.67
CA ASN A 368 -6.09 -13.52 22.34
C ASN A 368 -4.84 -13.53 23.22
N PHE A 369 -4.49 -12.40 23.85
CA PHE A 369 -3.21 -12.25 24.55
C PHE A 369 -3.32 -11.67 25.98
N GLU A 370 -4.49 -11.19 26.41
CA GLU A 370 -4.68 -10.65 27.77
C GLU A 370 -5.63 -11.48 28.66
N THR A 371 -6.30 -12.47 28.10
CA THR A 371 -7.35 -13.26 28.78
C THR A 371 -6.89 -14.61 29.33
N GLN A 372 -5.64 -15.01 29.12
CA GLN A 372 -5.07 -16.18 29.82
C GLN A 372 -4.53 -15.77 31.19
N CYS A 373 -5.40 -15.81 32.20
CA CYS A 373 -5.03 -15.92 33.62
C CYS A 373 -5.77 -17.10 34.23
#